data_AF-A0A0R2MQ89-F1
#
_entry.id   AF-A0A0R2MQ89-F1
#
_cell.length_a   1.000
_cell.length_b   1.000
_cell.length_c   1.000
_cell.angle_alpha   90.00
_cell.angle_beta   90.00
_cell.angle_gamma   90.00
#
_symmetry.space_group_name_H-M   'P 1'
#
loop_
_entity.id
_entity.type
_entity.pdbx_description
1 polymer ?
#
loop_
_entity_poly.entity_id
_entity_poly.type
_entity_poly.pdbx_seq_one_letter_code
_entity_poly.pdbx_strand_id
1 'polypeptide(L)'
;MIQMNYIVRDDVEQPGQGNEIRFDNFVLTNSSAWRRNSLIKATNAYPNGFDFGTPENWAEEMLGKPIKVTVEMETFNGKSNAKIKRFDKSDFPMTIQPQVKHHQQASNQQMGQANASKPPVSSPDPFANNNGQPIDISDDDLPF
;
A
#
# COMPACT_ATOMS: atom_id res chain seq x y z
N MET A 1 -9.87 -1.09 -12.17
CA MET A 1 -8.85 -2.09 -12.57
C MET A 1 -7.60 -1.76 -11.80
N ILE A 2 -6.92 -2.75 -11.24
CA ILE A 2 -5.63 -2.55 -10.57
C ILE A 2 -4.56 -3.22 -11.42
N GLN A 3 -3.47 -2.52 -11.65
CA GLN A 3 -2.31 -3.05 -12.36
C GLN A 3 -1.16 -3.21 -11.38
N MET A 4 -0.60 -4.42 -11.31
CA MET A 4 0.54 -4.73 -10.46
C MET A 4 1.76 -5.04 -11.31
N ASN A 5 2.92 -4.59 -10.82
CA ASN A 5 4.22 -4.99 -11.32
C ASN A 5 4.94 -5.79 -10.23
N TYR A 6 5.79 -6.72 -10.65
CA TYR A 6 6.55 -7.59 -9.76
C TYR A 6 8.02 -7.48 -10.09
N ILE A 7 8.85 -7.58 -9.05
CA ILE A 7 10.31 -7.70 -9.20
C ILE A 7 10.67 -9.13 -8.84
N VAL A 8 11.41 -9.80 -9.72
CA VAL A 8 12.01 -11.10 -9.40
C VAL A 8 13.08 -10.85 -8.35
N ARG A 9 12.89 -11.46 -7.18
CA ARG A 9 13.80 -11.37 -6.04
C ARG A 9 15.24 -11.61 -6.46
N ASP A 10 16.12 -10.68 -6.11
CA ASP A 10 17.57 -10.73 -6.31
C ASP A 10 18.29 -11.44 -5.15
N ASP A 11 17.64 -11.55 -3.98
CA ASP A 11 18.17 -12.22 -2.79
C ASP A 11 18.12 -13.77 -2.85
N VAL A 12 17.36 -14.34 -3.79
CA VAL A 12 17.22 -15.80 -3.99
C VAL A 12 17.81 -16.20 -5.33
N GLU A 13 18.73 -17.16 -5.36
CA GLU A 13 19.35 -17.70 -6.59
C GLU A 13 18.31 -18.34 -7.52
N GLN A 14 17.91 -17.61 -8.58
CA GLN A 14 16.90 -18.06 -9.54
C GLN A 14 17.07 -17.41 -10.92
N PRO A 15 16.52 -17.99 -11.99
CA PRO A 15 16.55 -17.37 -13.31
C PRO A 15 15.83 -16.01 -13.32
N GLY A 16 16.47 -15.01 -13.90
CA GLY A 16 15.87 -13.69 -14.09
C GLY A 16 15.79 -12.81 -12.85
N GLN A 17 16.62 -13.06 -11.83
CA GLN A 17 16.84 -12.14 -10.69
C GLN A 17 16.92 -10.67 -11.12
N GLY A 18 16.25 -9.79 -10.37
CA GLY A 18 16.25 -8.35 -10.62
C GLY A 18 15.39 -7.89 -11.82
N ASN A 19 14.87 -8.81 -12.63
CA ASN A 19 13.95 -8.44 -13.71
C ASN A 19 12.57 -8.08 -13.19
N GLU A 20 11.84 -7.30 -14.00
CA GLU A 20 10.48 -6.88 -13.69
C GLU A 20 9.46 -7.61 -14.58
N ILE A 21 8.42 -8.16 -13.96
CA ILE A 21 7.22 -8.65 -14.65
C ILE A 21 6.17 -7.53 -14.54
N ARG A 22 5.83 -6.92 -15.67
CA ARG A 22 4.98 -5.73 -15.71
C ARG A 22 3.57 -6.06 -16.20
N PHE A 23 2.65 -5.17 -15.87
CA PHE A 23 1.29 -5.14 -16.44
C PHE A 23 0.42 -6.34 -16.09
N ASP A 24 0.49 -6.85 -14.86
CA ASP A 24 -0.51 -7.82 -14.41
C ASP A 24 -1.80 -7.10 -14.00
N ASN A 25 -2.87 -7.47 -14.69
CA ASN A 25 -4.12 -6.73 -14.68
C ASN A 25 -5.17 -7.46 -13.84
N PHE A 26 -5.57 -6.83 -12.73
CA PHE A 26 -6.66 -7.28 -11.87
C PHE A 26 -7.94 -6.53 -12.22
N VAL A 27 -8.85 -7.25 -12.87
CA VAL A 27 -10.20 -6.76 -13.18
C VAL A 27 -11.07 -6.87 -11.92
N LEU A 28 -11.71 -5.77 -11.53
CA LEU A 28 -12.47 -5.66 -10.27
C LEU A 28 -13.93 -6.06 -10.45
N THR A 29 -14.16 -7.24 -11.01
CA THR A 29 -15.50 -7.84 -11.17
C THR A 29 -15.60 -9.11 -10.34
N ASN A 30 -16.83 -9.54 -10.03
CA ASN A 30 -17.08 -10.78 -9.31
C ASN A 30 -16.55 -12.01 -10.07
N SER A 31 -16.70 -12.03 -11.39
CA SER A 31 -16.18 -13.11 -12.25
C SER A 31 -14.65 -13.23 -12.25
N SER A 32 -13.95 -12.15 -11.91
CA SER A 32 -12.47 -12.11 -11.87
C SER A 32 -11.93 -12.17 -10.43
N ALA A 33 -12.79 -12.30 -9.43
CA ALA A 33 -12.39 -12.34 -8.02
C ALA A 33 -11.48 -13.53 -7.70
N TRP A 34 -11.59 -14.63 -8.45
CA TRP A 34 -10.73 -15.80 -8.30
C TRP A 34 -9.24 -15.44 -8.38
N ARG A 35 -8.84 -14.52 -9.27
CA ARG A 35 -7.44 -14.13 -9.45
C ARG A 35 -6.91 -13.36 -8.24
N ARG A 36 -7.72 -12.44 -7.68
CA ARG A 36 -7.38 -11.75 -6.42
C ARG A 36 -7.26 -12.74 -5.27
N ASN A 37 -8.22 -13.66 -5.16
CA ASN A 37 -8.22 -14.69 -4.11
C ASN A 37 -7.01 -15.63 -4.22
N SER A 38 -6.58 -15.98 -5.44
CA SER A 38 -5.36 -16.76 -5.66
C SER A 38 -4.11 -16.01 -5.17
N LEU A 39 -4.01 -14.70 -5.43
CA LEU A 39 -2.90 -13.89 -4.94
C LEU A 39 -2.92 -13.79 -3.41
N ILE A 40 -4.06 -13.48 -2.80
CA ILE A 40 -4.21 -13.41 -1.33
C ILE A 40 -3.76 -14.73 -0.69
N LYS A 41 -4.24 -15.87 -1.21
CA LYS A 41 -3.85 -17.19 -0.72
C LYS A 41 -2.35 -17.44 -0.83
N ALA A 42 -1.71 -16.99 -1.92
CA ALA A 42 -0.28 -17.15 -2.12
C ALA A 42 0.56 -16.36 -1.09
N THR A 43 0.06 -15.22 -0.60
CA THR A 43 0.76 -14.48 0.48
C THR A 43 0.77 -15.22 1.81
N ASN A 44 -0.23 -16.08 2.05
CA ASN A 44 -0.44 -16.79 3.33
C ASN A 44 -0.46 -15.85 4.56
N ALA A 45 -0.80 -14.58 4.36
CA ALA A 45 -0.76 -13.55 5.41
C ALA A 45 -2.14 -13.26 6.05
N TYR A 46 -3.23 -13.61 5.36
CA TYR A 46 -4.58 -13.26 5.77
C TYR A 46 -5.46 -14.51 5.98
N PRO A 47 -6.33 -14.52 6.99
CA PRO A 47 -7.30 -15.60 7.17
C PRO A 47 -8.33 -15.63 6.04
N ASN A 48 -9.00 -16.76 5.88
CA ASN A 48 -10.09 -16.86 4.91
C ASN A 48 -11.23 -15.91 5.29
N GLY A 49 -11.76 -15.18 4.30
CA GLY A 49 -12.84 -14.20 4.53
C GLY A 49 -12.37 -12.86 5.09
N PHE A 50 -11.06 -12.57 5.11
CA PHE A 50 -10.56 -11.25 5.48
C PHE A 50 -11.14 -10.17 4.55
N ASP A 51 -11.72 -9.13 5.15
CA ASP A 51 -12.26 -7.98 4.42
C ASP A 51 -11.21 -6.87 4.33
N PHE A 52 -10.82 -6.55 3.10
CA PHE A 52 -9.89 -5.47 2.81
C PHE A 52 -10.59 -4.11 2.68
N GLY A 53 -11.93 -4.06 2.70
CA GLY A 53 -12.71 -2.85 2.49
C GLY A 53 -12.71 -2.42 1.03
N THR A 54 -11.67 -1.70 0.60
CA THR A 54 -11.54 -1.20 -0.77
C THR A 54 -10.53 -2.01 -1.60
N PRO A 55 -10.70 -2.06 -2.93
CA PRO A 55 -9.71 -2.68 -3.81
C PRO A 55 -8.32 -2.04 -3.71
N GLU A 56 -8.23 -0.74 -3.45
CA GLU A 56 -6.98 -0.01 -3.29
C GLU A 56 -6.24 -0.48 -2.02
N ASN A 57 -6.96 -0.59 -0.90
CA ASN A 57 -6.40 -1.10 0.34
C ASN A 57 -5.92 -2.55 0.18
N TRP A 58 -6.69 -3.39 -0.52
CA TRP A 58 -6.24 -4.72 -0.90
C TRP A 58 -4.92 -4.67 -1.69
N ALA A 59 -4.80 -3.80 -2.68
CA ALA A 59 -3.60 -3.70 -3.50
C ALA A 59 -2.38 -3.29 -2.67
N GLU A 60 -2.54 -2.30 -1.80
CA GLU A 60 -1.49 -1.81 -0.90
C GLU A 60 -1.00 -2.91 0.05
N GLU A 61 -1.93 -3.67 0.63
CA GLU A 61 -1.62 -4.79 1.53
C GLU A 61 -0.82 -5.91 0.83
N MET A 62 -1.03 -6.10 -0.48
CA MET A 62 -0.27 -7.07 -1.27
C MET A 62 1.16 -6.59 -1.62
N LEU A 63 1.44 -5.30 -1.51
CA LEU A 63 2.77 -4.76 -1.86
C LEU A 63 3.82 -5.32 -0.91
N GLY A 64 4.95 -5.71 -1.51
CA GLY A 64 6.04 -6.31 -0.77
C GLY A 64 5.71 -7.64 -0.10
N LYS A 65 4.67 -8.37 -0.50
CA LYS A 65 4.49 -9.75 -0.03
C LYS A 65 5.24 -10.72 -0.96
N PRO A 66 6.06 -11.64 -0.41
CA PRO A 66 6.77 -12.61 -1.24
C PRO A 66 5.80 -13.67 -1.75
N ILE A 67 5.80 -13.91 -3.05
CA ILE A 67 5.00 -14.95 -3.70
C ILE A 67 5.86 -15.69 -4.73
N LYS A 68 5.44 -16.90 -5.08
CA LYS A 68 5.96 -17.63 -6.24
C LYS A 68 4.97 -17.49 -7.39
N VAL A 69 5.48 -17.16 -8.57
CA VAL A 69 4.66 -16.99 -9.78
C VAL A 69 5.09 -17.97 -10.85
N THR A 70 4.13 -18.59 -11.53
CA THR A 70 4.38 -19.30 -12.78
C THR A 70 4.08 -18.37 -13.94
N VAL A 71 5.10 -18.12 -14.76
CA VAL A 71 5.03 -17.23 -15.92
C VAL A 71 4.99 -18.07 -17.20
N GLU A 72 4.13 -17.67 -18.13
CA GLU A 72 4.09 -18.18 -19.49
C GLU A 72 4.39 -17.03 -20.46
N MET A 73 5.19 -17.30 -21.49
CA MET A 73 5.48 -16.33 -22.53
C MET A 73 4.41 -16.41 -23.60
N GLU A 74 3.52 -15.41 -23.65
CA GLU A 74 2.51 -15.32 -24.73
C GLU A 74 3.04 -14.39 -25.83
N THR A 75 3.06 -14.87 -27.07
CA THR A 75 3.41 -14.05 -28.24
C THR A 75 2.13 -13.45 -28.83
N PHE A 76 2.06 -12.12 -28.80
CA PHE A 76 0.97 -11.37 -29.42
C PHE A 76 1.54 -10.31 -30.35
N ASN A 77 1.07 -10.30 -31.60
CA ASN A 77 1.51 -9.36 -32.64
C ASN A 77 3.05 -9.30 -32.80
N GLY A 78 3.71 -10.47 -32.77
CA GLY A 78 5.18 -10.59 -32.90
C GLY A 78 5.98 -10.18 -31.66
N LYS A 79 5.33 -9.74 -30.57
CA LYS A 79 5.97 -9.40 -29.29
C LYS A 79 5.68 -10.50 -28.26
N SER A 80 6.72 -11.04 -27.66
CA SER A 80 6.59 -11.99 -26.55
C SER A 80 6.49 -11.23 -25.23
N ASN A 81 5.44 -11.50 -24.46
CA ASN A 81 5.21 -10.87 -23.16
C ASN A 81 5.09 -11.95 -22.08
N ALA A 82 5.71 -11.69 -20.93
CA ALA A 82 5.58 -12.51 -19.74
C ALA A 82 4.19 -12.32 -19.12
N LYS A 83 3.45 -13.43 -18.92
CA LYS A 83 2.13 -13.41 -18.30
C LYS A 83 2.07 -14.39 -17.13
N ILE A 84 1.56 -13.91 -16.00
CA ILE A 84 1.41 -14.73 -14.79
C ILE A 84 0.17 -15.61 -14.91
N LYS A 85 0.36 -16.93 -14.88
CA LYS A 85 -0.73 -17.91 -14.93
C LYS A 85 -1.18 -18.35 -13.54
N ARG A 86 -0.26 -18.47 -12.59
CA ARG A 86 -0.51 -19.02 -11.27
C ARG A 86 0.29 -18.30 -10.20
N PHE A 87 -0.33 -18.21 -9.01
CA PHE A 87 0.28 -17.75 -7.78
C PHE A 87 0.36 -18.92 -6.81
N ASP A 88 1.53 -19.10 -6.19
CA ASP A 88 1.80 -20.08 -5.16
C ASP A 88 2.55 -19.43 -4.00
N LYS A 89 2.53 -20.09 -2.84
CA LYS A 89 3.30 -19.65 -1.68
C LYS A 89 4.78 -19.58 -2.02
N SER A 90 5.44 -18.53 -1.56
CA SER A 90 6.90 -18.42 -1.68
C SER A 90 7.57 -19.50 -0.83
N ASP A 91 8.57 -20.16 -1.39
CA ASP A 91 9.36 -21.18 -0.66
C ASP A 91 10.37 -20.51 0.29
N PHE A 92 10.66 -19.23 0.10
CA PHE A 92 11.62 -18.45 0.88
C PHE A 92 10.93 -17.30 1.60
N PRO A 93 11.24 -17.05 2.89
CA PRO A 93 10.74 -15.87 3.58
C PRO A 93 11.25 -14.60 2.90
N MET A 94 10.55 -13.47 3.09
CA MET A 94 11.06 -12.18 2.62
C MET A 94 12.18 -11.71 3.54
N THR A 95 13.39 -11.60 2.99
CA THR A 95 14.58 -11.12 3.71
C THR A 95 14.74 -9.61 3.60
N ILE A 96 14.34 -9.04 2.46
CA ILE A 96 14.45 -7.61 2.14
C ILE A 96 13.05 -7.08 1.80
N GLN A 97 12.60 -6.07 2.55
CA GLN A 97 11.35 -5.39 2.22
C GLN A 97 11.59 -4.43 1.04
N PRO A 98 10.83 -4.56 -0.06
CA PRO A 98 10.98 -3.64 -1.18
C PRO A 98 10.54 -2.23 -0.77
N GLN A 99 11.15 -1.22 -1.38
CA GLN A 99 10.74 0.17 -1.21
C GLN A 99 9.40 0.37 -1.90
N VAL A 100 8.31 0.22 -1.16
CA VAL A 100 6.95 0.43 -1.66
C VAL A 100 6.64 1.92 -1.61
N LYS A 101 6.47 2.55 -2.78
CA LYS A 101 5.88 3.89 -2.86
C LYS A 101 4.37 3.75 -2.63
N HIS A 102 3.94 3.84 -1.38
CA HIS A 102 2.51 3.99 -1.10
C HIS A 102 2.02 5.28 -1.73
N HIS A 103 0.84 5.23 -2.36
CA HIS A 103 0.09 6.47 -2.58
C HIS A 103 -0.27 6.97 -1.18
N GLN A 104 0.35 8.06 -0.75
CA GLN A 104 -0.26 8.85 0.30
C GLN A 104 -1.58 9.34 -0.29
N GLN A 105 -2.67 8.63 0.00
CA GLN A 105 -3.97 9.30 0.05
C GLN A 105 -3.75 10.48 0.98
N ALA A 106 -3.99 11.69 0.49
CA ALA A 106 -4.08 12.84 1.36
C ALA A 106 -5.13 12.50 2.41
N SER A 107 -4.67 12.07 3.58
CA SER A 107 -5.50 11.88 4.74
C SER A 107 -5.94 13.27 5.16
N ASN A 108 -7.10 13.70 4.66
CA ASN A 108 -7.96 14.55 5.45
C ASN A 108 -8.52 13.68 6.58
N GLN A 109 -7.67 13.35 7.55
CA GLN A 109 -8.09 12.87 8.84
C GLN A 109 -7.46 13.77 9.89
N GLN A 110 -8.32 14.61 10.46
CA GLN A 110 -8.21 15.04 11.84
C GLN A 110 -7.81 13.84 12.70
N MET A 111 -6.55 13.79 13.12
CA MET A 111 -6.17 13.54 14.52
C MET A 111 -4.68 13.77 14.65
N GLY A 112 -4.29 14.75 15.48
CA GLY A 112 -2.90 14.98 15.85
C GLY A 112 -2.84 15.37 17.32
N GLN A 113 -2.53 14.40 18.18
CA GLN A 113 -2.10 14.66 19.55
C GLN A 113 -0.57 14.46 19.61
N ALA A 114 0.07 15.31 20.41
CA ALA A 114 1.46 15.28 20.91
C ALA A 114 2.58 15.93 20.05
N ASN A 115 2.95 17.12 20.52
CA ASN A 115 4.28 17.61 20.89
C ASN A 115 5.52 17.47 19.97
N ALA A 116 6.12 18.65 19.79
CA ALA A 116 7.54 18.99 19.65
C ALA A 116 8.10 19.36 18.26
N SER A 117 8.62 20.60 18.23
CA SER A 117 9.48 21.28 17.24
C SER A 117 8.87 21.84 15.93
N LYS A 118 8.46 23.12 16.03
CA LYS A 118 8.34 24.21 15.02
C LYS A 118 9.08 24.01 13.68
N PRO A 119 8.46 24.40 12.56
CA PRO A 119 8.79 25.69 11.91
C PRO A 119 7.53 26.46 11.40
N PRO A 120 7.68 27.70 10.88
CA PRO A 120 6.79 28.83 11.16
C PRO A 120 5.64 28.97 10.17
N VAL A 121 4.48 29.42 10.66
CA VAL A 121 3.42 29.93 9.78
C VAL A 121 3.02 31.31 10.27
N SER A 122 3.41 32.29 9.47
CA SER A 122 3.02 33.69 9.56
C SER A 122 1.55 33.85 9.18
N SER A 123 0.68 33.78 10.19
CA SER A 123 -0.68 34.32 10.15
C SER A 123 -1.01 34.73 11.59
N PRO A 124 -1.37 36.00 11.88
CA PRO A 124 -1.82 36.38 13.21
C PRO A 124 -3.13 35.65 13.50
N ASP A 125 -3.10 34.74 14.47
CA ASP A 125 -4.26 34.03 14.97
C ASP A 125 -5.22 35.04 15.64
N PRO A 126 -6.48 35.18 15.18
CA PRO A 126 -7.45 36.11 15.76
C PRO A 126 -7.89 35.73 17.19
N PHE A 127 -7.47 34.59 17.72
CA PHE A 127 -7.72 34.14 19.09
C PHE A 127 -6.51 34.29 20.03
N ALA A 128 -5.42 34.92 19.57
CA ALA A 128 -4.26 35.22 20.41
C ALA A 128 -4.30 36.68 20.90
N ASN A 129 -3.97 36.93 22.17
CA ASN A 129 -3.71 38.29 22.66
C ASN A 129 -2.49 38.88 21.88
N ASN A 130 -2.34 40.21 21.83
CA ASN A 130 -1.38 40.98 21.01
C ASN A 130 0.11 40.55 21.10
N ASN A 131 0.45 39.59 21.98
CA ASN A 131 1.78 39.03 22.18
C ASN A 131 1.86 37.50 21.87
N GLY A 132 0.87 36.90 21.20
CA GLY A 132 0.93 35.51 20.74
C GLY A 132 0.86 34.44 21.84
N GLN A 133 0.34 34.79 23.03
CA GLN A 133 0.05 33.82 24.09
C GLN A 133 -1.39 33.30 23.93
N PRO A 134 -1.63 31.98 24.11
CA PRO A 134 -2.98 31.43 24.23
C PRO A 134 -3.75 32.10 25.38
N ILE A 135 -5.04 32.32 25.20
CA ILE A 135 -5.92 32.82 26.25
C ILE A 135 -6.21 31.64 27.20
N ASP A 136 -5.74 31.72 28.44
CA ASP A 136 -6.00 30.72 29.47
C ASP A 136 -7.34 31.06 30.15
N ILE A 137 -8.41 30.37 29.75
CA ILE A 137 -9.74 30.53 30.37
C ILE A 137 -9.80 29.53 31.52
N SER A 138 -9.59 30.02 32.74
CA SER A 138 -9.82 29.25 33.96
C SER A 138 -11.32 29.03 34.17
N ASP A 139 -11.72 27.86 34.68
CA ASP A 139 -13.11 27.46 34.93
C ASP A 139 -13.82 28.32 36.04
N ASP A 140 -13.11 29.26 36.65
CA ASP A 140 -13.62 30.25 37.62
C ASP A 140 -14.29 31.47 36.97
N ASP A 141 -14.20 31.64 35.63
CA ASP A 141 -14.75 32.79 34.89
C ASP A 141 -16.14 32.51 34.27
N LEU A 142 -16.77 31.39 34.60
CA LEU A 142 -18.15 31.09 34.20
C LEU A 142 -19.14 31.59 35.27
N PRO A 143 -20.01 32.57 34.97
CA PRO A 143 -21.08 32.93 35.90
C PRO A 143 -22.07 31.77 36.03
N PHE A 144 -22.43 31.44 37.27
CA PHE A 144 -23.50 30.47 37.59
C PHE A 144 -24.86 30.89 37.01
#